data_AF-A0A8S9K8R5-F1
#
_entry.id   AF-A0A8S9K8R5-F1
#
_cell.length_a   1.000
_cell.length_b   1.000
_cell.length_c   1.000
_cell.angle_alpha   90.00
_cell.angle_beta   90.00
_cell.angle_gamma   90.00
#
_symmetry.space_group_name_H-M   'P 1'
#
loop_
_entity.id
_entity.type
_entity.pdbx_description
1 polymer ?
#
loop_
_entity_poly.entity_id
_entity_poly.type
_entity_poly.pdbx_seq_one_letter_code
_entity_poly.pdbx_strand_id
1 'polypeptide(L)'
;MDGRFLYPLESCKIIHLLRHGQALHNVEAKKDRNALLSPQLFDAPLTDHGHQQIESEEDNLWRPDVRESEEEIFARGLEFMKWLWKRPEKEVAVVSHGIVLQHMLYVFANDCDKSIRHDLCKRFDNCEIRTVVIVDKGLV
;
A
#
# COMPACT_ATOMS: atom_id res chain seq x y z
N MET A 1 -18.60 -22.14 -14.21
CA MET A 1 -18.75 -20.75 -14.69
C MET A 1 -17.80 -20.58 -15.84
N ASP A 2 -18.30 -20.20 -17.01
CA ASP A 2 -17.55 -20.13 -18.27
C ASP A 2 -17.42 -18.66 -18.69
N GLY A 3 -16.79 -17.86 -17.83
CA GLY A 3 -16.51 -16.45 -18.09
C GLY A 3 -15.05 -16.30 -18.49
N ARG A 4 -14.74 -16.37 -19.79
CA ARG A 4 -13.41 -16.01 -20.30
C ARG A 4 -13.36 -14.49 -20.46
N PHE A 5 -12.86 -13.80 -19.45
CA PHE A 5 -12.54 -12.38 -19.53
C PHE A 5 -11.12 -12.24 -20.10
N LEU A 6 -11.02 -11.71 -21.33
CA LEU A 6 -9.74 -11.38 -21.96
C LEU A 6 -9.47 -9.90 -21.74
N TYR A 7 -8.29 -9.58 -21.21
CA TYR A 7 -7.83 -8.21 -21.01
C TYR A 7 -6.54 -8.00 -21.81
N PRO A 8 -6.43 -6.91 -22.59
CA PRO A 8 -5.18 -6.57 -23.25
C PRO A 8 -4.07 -6.33 -22.23
N LEU A 9 -2.85 -6.80 -22.53
CA LEU A 9 -1.71 -6.67 -21.61
C LEU A 9 -1.36 -5.19 -21.36
N GLU A 10 -1.62 -4.33 -22.33
CA GLU A 10 -1.47 -2.88 -22.23
C GLU A 10 -2.38 -2.26 -21.17
N SER A 11 -3.54 -2.86 -20.91
CA SER A 11 -4.51 -2.45 -19.87
C SER A 11 -4.25 -3.12 -18.53
N CYS A 12 -3.15 -3.89 -18.41
CA CYS A 12 -2.78 -4.60 -17.19
C CYS A 12 -1.49 -4.03 -16.58
N LYS A 13 -1.38 -4.13 -15.25
CA LYS A 13 -0.14 -3.96 -14.49
C LYS A 13 0.00 -5.05 -13.45
N ILE A 14 1.21 -5.59 -13.31
CA ILE A 14 1.58 -6.50 -12.21
C ILE A 14 2.10 -5.63 -11.06
N ILE A 15 1.57 -5.85 -9.87
CA ILE A 15 2.00 -5.11 -8.67
C ILE A 15 2.38 -6.10 -7.59
N HIS A 16 3.60 -5.95 -7.08
CA HIS A 16 4.13 -6.67 -5.94
C HIS A 16 4.03 -5.79 -4.69
N LEU A 17 3.13 -6.13 -3.78
CA LEU A 17 2.94 -5.44 -2.51
C LEU A 17 3.79 -6.13 -1.47
N LEU A 18 4.82 -5.45 -0.96
CA LEU A 18 5.79 -6.00 -0.01
C LEU A 18 5.74 -5.24 1.31
N ARG A 19 5.47 -5.95 2.41
CA ARG A 19 5.64 -5.35 3.75
C ARG A 19 7.11 -5.35 4.14
N HIS A 20 7.60 -4.24 4.70
CA HIS A 20 8.94 -4.18 5.28
C HIS A 20 9.18 -5.25 6.37
N GLY A 21 10.46 -5.53 6.65
CA GLY A 21 10.89 -6.48 7.68
C GLY A 21 10.56 -6.05 9.10
N GLN A 22 10.83 -6.90 10.09
CA GLN A 22 10.53 -6.56 11.48
C GLN A 22 11.45 -5.43 11.99
N ALA A 23 10.85 -4.39 12.55
CA ALA A 23 11.51 -3.30 13.26
C ALA A 23 11.04 -3.22 14.72
N LEU A 24 11.69 -2.37 15.54
CA LEU A 24 11.37 -2.23 16.97
C LEU A 24 9.89 -1.87 17.20
N HIS A 25 9.34 -0.98 16.39
CA HIS A 25 7.92 -0.61 16.47
C HIS A 25 6.98 -1.81 16.27
N ASN A 26 7.37 -2.83 15.50
CA ASN A 26 6.56 -4.04 15.33
C ASN A 26 6.56 -4.90 16.58
N VAL A 27 7.68 -4.95 17.32
CA VAL A 27 7.80 -5.72 18.57
C VAL A 27 6.98 -5.05 19.67
N GLU A 28 7.11 -3.74 19.84
CA GLU A 28 6.37 -3.01 20.87
C GLU A 28 4.86 -2.96 20.56
N ALA A 29 4.46 -2.79 19.29
CA ALA A 29 3.05 -2.80 18.91
C ALA A 29 2.33 -4.14 19.16
N LYS A 30 3.07 -5.26 19.29
CA LYS A 30 2.50 -6.56 19.70
C LYS A 30 2.16 -6.59 21.19
N LYS A 31 2.86 -5.82 22.01
CA LYS A 31 2.62 -5.72 23.45
C LYS A 31 1.51 -4.70 23.73
N ASP A 32 1.61 -3.52 23.13
CA ASP A 32 0.63 -2.45 23.22
C ASP A 32 0.57 -1.69 21.89
N ARG A 33 -0.61 -1.65 21.28
CA ARG A 33 -0.82 -0.93 20.01
C ARG A 33 -0.60 0.58 20.15
N ASN A 34 -0.78 1.15 21.34
CA ASN A 34 -0.54 2.58 21.58
C ASN A 34 0.95 2.92 21.56
N ALA A 35 1.84 1.94 21.65
CA ALA A 35 3.27 2.15 21.50
C ALA A 35 3.62 2.77 20.13
N LEU A 36 2.82 2.55 19.09
CA LEU A 36 3.00 3.19 17.77
C LEU A 36 2.90 4.72 17.77
N LEU A 37 2.37 5.33 18.85
CA LEU A 37 2.32 6.79 19.01
C LEU A 37 3.58 7.35 19.70
N SER A 38 4.48 6.48 20.16
CA SER A 38 5.72 6.86 20.81
C SER A 38 6.68 7.53 19.82
N PRO A 39 7.18 8.73 20.11
CA PRO A 39 8.24 9.35 19.33
C PRO A 39 9.53 8.51 19.30
N GLN A 40 9.74 7.63 20.29
CA GLN A 40 10.90 6.74 20.35
C GLN A 40 10.83 5.59 19.34
N LEU A 41 9.65 5.33 18.77
CA LEU A 41 9.45 4.35 17.71
C LEU A 41 9.31 5.01 16.32
N PHE A 42 9.54 6.32 16.25
CA PHE A 42 9.54 7.09 15.01
C PHE A 42 10.77 6.76 14.15
N ASP A 43 10.60 6.81 12.83
CA ASP A 43 11.50 6.18 11.86
C ASP A 43 12.93 6.73 11.83
N ALA A 44 13.83 5.92 11.26
CA ALA A 44 15.21 6.34 10.98
C ALA A 44 15.23 7.42 9.89
N PRO A 45 16.04 8.48 10.05
CA PRO A 45 16.14 9.53 9.04
C PRO A 45 16.73 9.01 7.74
N LEU A 46 16.34 9.65 6.63
CA LEU A 46 16.99 9.43 5.33
C LEU A 46 18.45 9.92 5.39
N THR A 47 19.26 9.40 4.47
CA THR A 47 20.59 9.95 4.19
C THR A 47 20.48 11.15 3.25
N ASP A 48 21.52 11.96 3.11
CA ASP A 48 21.57 13.05 2.12
C ASP A 48 21.23 12.58 0.70
N HIS A 49 21.67 11.37 0.34
CA HIS A 49 21.32 10.78 -0.95
C HIS A 49 19.83 10.40 -1.02
N GLY A 50 19.25 9.89 0.06
CA GLY A 50 17.81 9.62 0.14
C GLY A 50 16.98 10.89 -0.03
N HIS A 51 17.41 11.99 0.60
CA HIS A 51 16.77 13.30 0.42
C HIS A 51 16.83 13.80 -1.03
N GLN A 52 17.90 13.51 -1.77
CA GLN A 52 18.00 13.85 -3.20
C GLN A 52 17.09 12.99 -4.09
N GLN A 53 16.64 11.83 -3.62
CA GLN A 53 15.77 10.93 -4.37
C GLN A 53 14.29 11.30 -4.28
N ILE A 54 13.90 12.10 -3.28
CA ILE A 54 12.52 12.53 -3.12
C ILE A 54 12.28 13.90 -3.74
N GLU A 55 11.03 14.18 -4.10
CA GLU A 55 10.63 15.46 -4.69
C GLU A 55 10.54 16.58 -3.64
N SER A 56 10.09 16.25 -2.42
CA SER A 56 9.93 17.21 -1.31
C SER A 56 9.83 16.48 0.03
N GLU A 57 10.41 17.09 1.08
CA GLU A 57 10.26 16.68 2.50
C GLU A 57 8.98 17.23 3.15
N GLU A 58 8.19 18.03 2.44
CA GLU A 58 6.95 18.58 2.99
C GLU A 58 5.90 17.49 3.22
N ASP A 59 5.69 17.13 4.49
CA ASP A 59 4.59 16.27 4.90
C ASP A 59 3.35 17.09 5.30
N ASN A 60 2.65 17.60 4.29
CA ASN A 60 1.42 18.38 4.46
C ASN A 60 0.22 17.54 4.95
N LEU A 61 0.35 16.21 4.98
CA LEU A 61 -0.71 15.29 5.42
C LEU A 61 -0.55 14.88 6.88
N TRP A 62 0.66 14.94 7.43
CA TRP A 62 0.92 14.61 8.82
C TRP A 62 0.37 15.67 9.78
N ARG A 63 -0.31 15.18 10.81
CA ARG A 63 -0.86 16.00 11.90
C ARG A 63 -0.38 15.42 13.23
N PRO A 64 0.28 16.20 14.09
CA PRO A 64 0.92 15.67 15.30
C PRO A 64 -0.07 15.00 16.26
N ASP A 65 -1.26 15.58 16.39
CA ASP A 65 -2.24 15.16 17.41
C ASP A 65 -3.39 14.33 16.85
N VAL A 66 -3.46 14.16 15.52
CA VAL A 66 -4.60 13.55 14.84
C VAL A 66 -4.12 12.45 13.92
N ARG A 67 -4.43 11.21 14.30
CA ARG A 67 -4.24 10.06 13.44
C ARG A 67 -5.12 10.18 12.19
N GLU A 68 -4.54 9.91 11.04
CA GLU A 68 -5.27 9.81 9.77
C GLU A 68 -6.41 8.79 9.87
N SER A 69 -7.60 9.13 9.37
CA SER A 69 -8.76 8.26 9.38
C SER A 69 -8.67 7.18 8.30
N GLU A 70 -9.50 6.13 8.40
CA GLU A 70 -9.54 5.08 7.37
C GLU A 70 -10.00 5.64 6.01
N GLU A 71 -10.91 6.61 6.01
CA GLU A 71 -11.39 7.30 4.80
C GLU A 71 -10.28 8.11 4.14
N GLU A 72 -9.46 8.81 4.92
CA GLU A 72 -8.31 9.55 4.42
C GLU A 72 -7.26 8.60 3.81
N ILE A 73 -6.96 7.48 4.48
CA ILE A 73 -6.06 6.44 3.94
C ILE A 73 -6.61 5.87 2.63
N PHE A 74 -7.92 5.60 2.56
CA PHE A 74 -8.57 5.08 1.36
C PHE A 74 -8.49 6.08 0.19
N ALA A 75 -8.81 7.35 0.45
CA ALA A 75 -8.70 8.41 -0.55
C ALA A 75 -7.27 8.54 -1.07
N ARG A 76 -6.27 8.50 -0.18
CA ARG A 76 -4.86 8.52 -0.55
C ARG A 76 -4.44 7.27 -1.33
N GLY A 77 -4.97 6.11 -0.98
CA GLY A 77 -4.78 4.87 -1.75
C GLY A 77 -5.32 4.97 -3.18
N LEU A 78 -6.46 5.63 -3.38
CA LEU A 78 -7.03 5.87 -4.71
C LEU A 78 -6.18 6.85 -5.53
N GLU A 79 -5.71 7.93 -4.93
CA GLU A 79 -4.80 8.87 -5.62
C GLU A 79 -3.46 8.22 -5.97
N PHE A 80 -2.91 7.41 -5.06
CA PHE A 80 -1.72 6.60 -5.34
C PHE A 80 -1.95 5.67 -6.54
N MET A 81 -3.12 5.04 -6.65
CA MET A 81 -3.45 4.21 -7.81
C MET A 81 -3.54 4.98 -9.11
N LYS A 82 -4.18 6.16 -9.10
CA LYS A 82 -4.22 7.03 -10.28
C LYS A 82 -2.81 7.45 -10.70
N TRP A 83 -1.94 7.75 -9.75
CA TRP A 83 -0.53 8.06 -10.02
C TRP A 83 0.20 6.84 -10.58
N LEU A 84 0.06 5.67 -9.95
CA LEU A 84 0.67 4.42 -10.39
C LEU A 84 0.21 4.02 -11.80
N TRP A 85 -1.03 4.35 -12.17
CA TRP A 85 -1.54 4.07 -13.52
C TRP A 85 -0.83 4.88 -14.61
N LYS A 86 -0.43 6.12 -14.31
CA LYS A 86 0.29 7.01 -15.24
C LYS A 86 1.73 6.58 -15.51
N ARG A 87 2.26 5.68 -14.68
CA ARG A 87 3.61 5.15 -14.81
C ARG A 87 3.73 4.27 -16.07
N PRO A 88 4.80 4.38 -16.88
CA PRO A 88 5.01 3.50 -18.02
C PRO A 88 5.31 2.04 -17.62
N GLU A 89 5.81 1.81 -16.41
CA GLU A 89 6.20 0.49 -15.91
C GLU A 89 5.03 -0.48 -15.84
N LYS A 90 5.24 -1.72 -16.31
CA LYS A 90 4.22 -2.78 -16.34
C LYS A 90 4.25 -3.70 -15.13
N GLU A 91 5.39 -3.75 -14.45
CA GLU A 91 5.62 -4.54 -13.25
C GLU A 91 6.25 -3.62 -12.22
N VAL A 92 5.58 -3.45 -11.08
CA VAL A 92 5.99 -2.49 -10.04
C VAL A 92 6.01 -3.14 -8.69
N ALA A 93 7.09 -2.94 -7.94
CA ALA A 93 7.15 -3.27 -6.53
C ALA A 93 6.78 -2.06 -5.68
N VAL A 94 5.85 -2.25 -4.74
CA VAL A 94 5.42 -1.26 -3.76
C VAL A 94 5.80 -1.78 -2.38
N VAL A 95 6.75 -1.11 -1.73
CA VAL A 95 7.21 -1.45 -0.38
C VAL A 95 6.59 -0.48 0.61
N SER A 96 5.88 -0.99 1.62
CA SER A 96 5.21 -0.14 2.60
C SER A 96 4.95 -0.86 3.94
N HIS A 97 4.14 -0.23 4.79
CA HIS A 97 3.66 -0.76 6.05
C HIS A 97 2.45 -1.67 5.84
N GLY A 98 2.32 -2.70 6.68
CA GLY A 98 1.30 -3.73 6.49
C GLY A 98 -0.14 -3.22 6.50
N ILE A 99 -0.45 -2.21 7.32
CA ILE A 99 -1.80 -1.61 7.36
C ILE A 99 -2.09 -0.80 6.08
N VAL A 100 -1.10 -0.08 5.57
CA VAL A 100 -1.21 0.71 4.35
C VAL A 100 -1.46 -0.22 3.15
N LEU A 101 -0.67 -1.29 3.02
CA LEU A 101 -0.84 -2.29 1.96
C LEU A 101 -2.20 -3.00 2.05
N GLN A 102 -2.67 -3.27 3.27
CA GLN A 102 -3.99 -3.85 3.49
C GLN A 102 -5.11 -2.92 3.00
N HIS A 103 -5.08 -1.63 3.36
CA HIS A 103 -6.08 -0.66 2.88
C HIS A 103 -5.99 -0.45 1.36
N MET A 104 -4.79 -0.42 0.79
CA MET A 104 -4.60 -0.41 -0.67
C MET A 104 -5.30 -1.61 -1.33
N LEU A 105 -5.14 -2.82 -0.80
CA LEU A 105 -5.84 -4.00 -1.33
C LEU A 105 -7.36 -3.91 -1.22
N TYR A 106 -7.90 -3.29 -0.16
CA TYR A 106 -9.34 -3.03 -0.07
C TYR A 106 -9.83 -2.09 -1.18
N VAL A 107 -9.02 -1.12 -1.61
CA VAL A 107 -9.31 -0.27 -2.77
C VAL A 107 -9.30 -1.11 -4.05
N PHE A 108 -8.27 -1.96 -4.25
CA PHE A 108 -8.03 -2.64 -5.52
C PHE A 108 -8.97 -3.81 -5.74
N ALA A 109 -9.31 -4.52 -4.67
CA ALA A 109 -10.15 -5.72 -4.70
C ALA A 109 -11.63 -5.42 -4.45
N ASN A 110 -12.06 -4.16 -4.60
CA ASN A 110 -13.43 -3.76 -4.29
C ASN A 110 -14.47 -4.44 -5.22
N ASP A 111 -14.05 -4.84 -6.42
CA ASP A 111 -14.83 -5.55 -7.43
C ASP A 111 -14.66 -7.09 -7.38
N CYS A 112 -13.82 -7.60 -6.48
CA CYS A 112 -13.60 -9.03 -6.30
C CYS A 112 -14.72 -9.68 -5.49
N ASP A 113 -14.86 -11.01 -5.64
CA ASP A 113 -15.73 -11.80 -4.75
C ASP A 113 -15.35 -11.59 -3.28
N LYS A 114 -16.35 -11.63 -2.38
CA LYS A 114 -16.15 -11.39 -0.94
C LYS A 114 -15.10 -12.31 -0.32
N SER A 115 -15.03 -13.57 -0.74
CA SER A 115 -14.07 -14.56 -0.23
C SER A 115 -12.65 -14.22 -0.66
N ILE A 116 -12.45 -13.92 -1.95
CA ILE A 116 -11.16 -13.50 -2.52
C ILE A 116 -10.69 -12.20 -1.85
N ARG A 117 -11.60 -11.23 -1.72
CA ARG A 117 -11.30 -9.96 -1.06
C ARG A 117 -10.90 -10.17 0.40
N HIS A 118 -11.60 -11.06 1.11
CA HIS A 118 -11.27 -11.38 2.51
C HIS A 118 -9.86 -11.95 2.63
N ASP A 119 -9.49 -12.93 1.81
CA ASP A 119 -8.18 -13.57 1.87
C ASP A 119 -7.06 -12.62 1.41
N LEU A 120 -7.27 -11.91 0.31
CA LEU A 120 -6.29 -10.98 -0.25
C LEU A 120 -6.03 -9.79 0.68
N CYS A 121 -7.04 -9.32 1.41
CA CYS A 121 -6.92 -8.15 2.30
C CYS A 121 -6.60 -8.55 3.76
N LYS A 122 -6.13 -9.77 4.04
CA LYS A 122 -5.63 -10.11 5.38
C LYS A 122 -4.45 -9.22 5.76
N ARG A 123 -4.17 -9.10 7.05
CA ARG A 123 -2.99 -8.35 7.49
C ARG A 123 -1.72 -9.02 6.93
N PHE A 124 -0.76 -8.22 6.45
CA PHE A 124 0.53 -8.72 6.00
C PHE A 124 1.41 -9.10 7.18
N ASP A 125 2.11 -10.23 7.11
CA ASP A 125 3.26 -10.54 7.95
C ASP A 125 4.50 -9.75 7.51
N ASN A 126 5.47 -9.59 8.41
CA ASN A 126 6.73 -8.90 8.07
C ASN A 126 7.45 -9.66 6.94
N CYS A 127 7.97 -8.93 5.95
CA CYS A 127 8.53 -9.49 4.70
C CYS A 127 7.53 -10.25 3.81
N GLU A 128 6.23 -10.25 4.09
CA GLU A 128 5.26 -10.88 3.21
C GLU A 128 5.11 -10.08 1.90
N ILE A 129 5.02 -10.82 0.79
CA ILE A 129 4.75 -10.30 -0.54
C ILE A 129 3.43 -10.87 -1.06
N ARG A 130 2.58 -10.00 -1.63
CA ARG A 130 1.41 -10.41 -2.40
C ARG A 130 1.49 -9.78 -3.78
N THR A 131 1.31 -10.61 -4.81
CA THR A 131 1.34 -10.17 -6.19
C THR A 131 -0.07 -10.17 -6.75
N VAL A 132 -0.47 -9.05 -7.37
CA VAL A 132 -1.77 -8.89 -8.01
C VAL A 132 -1.61 -8.37 -9.42
N VAL A 133 -2.56 -8.72 -10.28
CA VAL A 133 -2.73 -8.08 -11.60
C VAL A 133 -3.89 -7.10 -11.47
N ILE A 134 -3.63 -5.83 -11.75
CA ILE A 134 -4.66 -4.80 -11.83
C ILE A 134 -4.96 -4.53 -13.29
N VAL A 135 -6.25 -4.44 -13.59
CA VAL A 135 -6.78 -4.23 -14.94
C VAL A 135 -7.55 -2.93 -14.96
N ASP A 136 -7.24 -2.06 -15.92
CA ASP A 136 -8.07 -0.91 -16.24
C ASP A 136 -9.21 -1.32 -17.17
N LYS A 137 -10.41 -1.30 -16.62
CA LYS A 137 -11.64 -1.65 -17.33
C LYS A 137 -12.18 -0.51 -18.19
N GLY A 138 -11.61 0.71 -18.09
CA GLY A 138 -12.01 1.85 -18.92
C GLY A 138 -11.46 1.82 -20.35
N LEU A 139 -10.53 0.90 -20.63
CA LEU A 139 -9.95 0.65 -21.95
C LEU A 139 -10.57 -0.56 -22.68
N VAL A 140 -11.65 -1.13 -22.13
CA VAL A 140 -12.41 -2.24 -22.71
C VAL A 140 -13.82 -1.80 -23.07
#